data_AF-A0A2V5UFK5-F1
#
_entry.id   AF-A0A2V5UFK5-F1
#
_cell.length_a   1.000
_cell.length_b   1.000
_cell.length_c   1.000
_cell.angle_alpha   90.00
_cell.angle_beta   90.00
_cell.angle_gamma   90.00
#
_symmetry.space_group_name_H-M   'P 1'
#
loop_
_entity.id
_entity.type
_entity.pdbx_description
1 polymer ?
#
loop_
_entity_poly.entity_id
_entity_poly.type
_entity_poly.pdbx_seq_one_letter_code
_entity_poly.pdbx_strand_id
1 'polypeptide(L)'
;PDKSIAVLPFENLSQEKTNTYLAEGIQGEILTKLAVVRDLKVISRSSSAKYESRPHNLAAVAHELGVATILEGAVQNAGDKVRANVQLIDARTGRQLWATSYDRELKDVFRVENEVAEEIAQALKANLSPRELHVLATGRTQNTEAYDSFLRAQYEFHQAESSLAAADYDRADVFYRQALAHDS
;
A
#
# COMPACT_ATOMS: atom_id res chain seq x y z
N PRO A 1 -12.42 14.41 -9.75
CA PRO A 1 -11.51 15.45 -9.22
C PRO A 1 -10.11 15.25 -9.77
N ASP A 2 -9.36 16.31 -10.09
CA ASP A 2 -8.02 16.14 -10.69
C ASP A 2 -7.01 15.53 -9.70
N LYS A 3 -7.11 15.86 -8.41
CA LYS A 3 -6.31 15.24 -7.33
C LYS A 3 -7.04 14.04 -6.73
N SER A 4 -7.07 12.95 -7.47
CA SER A 4 -7.72 11.71 -7.01
C SER A 4 -6.98 10.47 -7.46
N ILE A 5 -6.92 9.50 -6.57
CA ILE A 5 -6.06 8.32 -6.69
C ILE A 5 -6.80 7.07 -6.24
N ALA A 6 -6.68 6.01 -7.03
CA ALA A 6 -6.97 4.65 -6.62
C ALA A 6 -5.67 3.85 -6.58
N VAL A 7 -5.48 3.08 -5.51
CA VAL A 7 -4.37 2.11 -5.42
C VAL A 7 -4.94 0.74 -5.79
N LEU A 8 -4.43 0.14 -6.86
CA LEU A 8 -4.81 -1.22 -7.26
C LEU A 8 -4.06 -2.26 -6.40
N PRO A 9 -4.54 -3.52 -6.34
CA PRO A 9 -3.80 -4.59 -5.67
C PRO A 9 -2.38 -4.69 -6.22
N PHE A 10 -1.38 -4.74 -5.34
CA PHE A 10 0.00 -4.89 -5.80
C PHE A 10 0.26 -6.34 -6.22
N GLU A 11 1.00 -6.50 -7.31
CA GLU A 11 1.40 -7.81 -7.80
C GLU A 11 2.47 -8.43 -6.88
N ASN A 12 2.29 -9.68 -6.48
CA ASN A 12 3.34 -10.43 -5.79
C ASN A 12 4.21 -11.17 -6.83
N LEU A 13 5.45 -10.70 -7.01
CA LEU A 13 6.45 -11.28 -7.92
C LEU A 13 7.38 -12.28 -7.21
N SER A 14 7.13 -12.58 -5.94
CA SER A 14 7.91 -13.55 -5.16
C SER A 14 7.59 -14.98 -5.63
N GLN A 15 8.58 -15.89 -5.56
CA GLN A 15 8.35 -17.30 -5.86
C GLN A 15 7.43 -17.97 -4.82
N GLU A 16 7.60 -17.57 -3.55
CA GLU A 16 6.80 -18.07 -2.45
C GLU A 16 5.50 -17.28 -2.32
N LYS A 17 4.38 -17.97 -2.58
CA LYS A 17 3.03 -17.38 -2.43
C LYS A 17 2.71 -16.96 -1.00
N THR A 18 3.40 -17.52 -0.01
CA THR A 18 3.30 -17.13 1.41
C THR A 18 3.69 -15.67 1.64
N ASN A 19 4.38 -15.00 0.70
CA ASN A 19 4.75 -13.59 0.78
C ASN A 19 3.70 -12.62 0.24
N THR A 20 2.49 -13.09 -0.09
CA THR A 20 1.40 -12.23 -0.57
C THR A 20 1.04 -11.14 0.45
N TYR A 21 1.15 -11.43 1.75
CA TYR A 21 0.94 -10.44 2.80
C TYR A 21 1.85 -9.20 2.67
N LEU A 22 3.08 -9.33 2.13
CA LEU A 22 3.97 -8.17 1.94
C LEU A 22 3.43 -7.24 0.86
N ALA A 23 3.01 -7.80 -0.28
CA ALA A 23 2.45 -7.00 -1.38
C ALA A 23 1.17 -6.28 -0.94
N GLU A 24 0.23 -7.01 -0.32
CA GLU A 24 -1.03 -6.45 0.16
C GLU A 24 -0.86 -5.49 1.36
N GLY A 25 0.11 -5.79 2.22
CA GLY A 25 0.49 -5.00 3.37
C GLY A 25 1.05 -3.64 2.97
N ILE A 26 2.10 -3.61 2.15
CA ILE A 26 2.73 -2.39 1.63
C ILE A 26 1.71 -1.56 0.83
N GLN A 27 0.92 -2.20 -0.04
CA GLN A 27 -0.18 -1.53 -0.76
C GLN A 27 -1.14 -0.84 0.21
N GLY A 28 -1.45 -1.52 1.29
CA GLY A 28 -2.34 -1.06 2.35
C GLY A 28 -1.85 0.14 3.12
N GLU A 29 -0.59 0.11 3.51
CA GLU A 29 0.03 1.18 4.26
C GLU A 29 0.24 2.42 3.39
N ILE A 30 0.59 2.25 2.11
CA ILE A 30 0.58 3.35 1.13
C ILE A 30 -0.81 3.99 1.05
N LEU A 31 -1.87 3.18 0.90
CA LEU A 31 -3.25 3.70 0.86
C LEU A 31 -3.61 4.45 2.14
N THR A 32 -3.27 3.89 3.30
CA THR A 32 -3.53 4.49 4.62
C THR A 32 -2.83 5.84 4.78
N LYS A 33 -1.57 5.94 4.35
CA LYS A 33 -0.80 7.19 4.37
C LYS A 33 -1.36 8.22 3.41
N LEU A 34 -1.69 7.83 2.17
CA LEU A 34 -2.33 8.73 1.21
C LEU A 34 -3.67 9.27 1.72
N ALA A 35 -4.44 8.48 2.47
CA ALA A 35 -5.71 8.90 3.04
C ALA A 35 -5.59 9.99 4.11
N VAL A 36 -4.39 10.21 4.67
CA VAL A 36 -4.11 11.34 5.58
C VAL A 36 -4.12 12.67 4.82
N VAL A 37 -3.80 12.67 3.53
CA VAL A 37 -3.71 13.88 2.70
C VAL A 37 -5.09 14.36 2.30
N ARG A 38 -5.59 15.41 2.97
CA ARG A 38 -6.97 15.89 2.75
C ARG A 38 -7.23 16.43 1.34
N ASP A 39 -6.19 16.94 0.69
CA ASP A 39 -6.27 17.47 -0.67
C ASP A 39 -6.31 16.36 -1.75
N LEU A 40 -6.21 15.09 -1.35
CA LEU A 40 -6.37 13.93 -2.22
C LEU A 40 -7.71 13.24 -1.97
N LYS A 41 -8.49 13.00 -3.04
CA LYS A 41 -9.55 12.00 -3.00
C LYS A 41 -8.92 10.62 -3.16
N VAL A 42 -8.90 9.82 -2.09
CA VAL A 42 -8.38 8.45 -2.10
C VAL A 42 -9.55 7.45 -2.14
N ILE A 43 -9.47 6.48 -3.03
CA ILE A 43 -10.46 5.40 -3.14
C ILE A 43 -10.16 4.30 -2.12
N SER A 44 -11.21 3.82 -1.47
CA SER A 44 -11.11 2.77 -0.47
C SER A 44 -10.55 1.46 -1.06
N ARG A 45 -9.83 0.69 -0.21
CA ARG A 45 -9.29 -0.61 -0.60
C ARG A 45 -10.36 -1.53 -1.18
N SER A 46 -11.50 -1.67 -0.50
CA SER A 46 -12.58 -2.58 -0.92
C SER A 46 -13.16 -2.23 -2.28
N SER A 47 -13.19 -0.95 -2.66
CA SER A 47 -13.63 -0.53 -3.99
C SER A 47 -12.64 -0.93 -5.10
N SER A 48 -11.33 -0.90 -4.80
CA SER A 48 -10.27 -1.26 -5.74
C SER A 48 -9.97 -2.77 -5.78
N ALA A 49 -10.34 -3.52 -4.73
CA ALA A 49 -9.97 -4.94 -4.57
C ALA A 49 -10.47 -5.87 -5.68
N LYS A 50 -11.53 -5.46 -6.41
CA LYS A 50 -12.11 -6.25 -7.51
C LYS A 50 -11.30 -6.19 -8.82
N TYR A 51 -10.34 -5.27 -8.93
CA TYR A 51 -9.54 -5.11 -10.15
C TYR A 51 -8.24 -5.90 -10.06
N GLU A 52 -7.75 -6.32 -11.21
CA GLU A 52 -6.42 -6.91 -11.35
C GLU A 52 -5.32 -5.88 -11.03
N SER A 53 -4.13 -6.35 -10.66
CA SER A 53 -2.97 -5.48 -10.42
C SER A 53 -2.53 -4.67 -11.63
N ARG A 54 -2.80 -5.17 -12.85
CA ARG A 54 -2.46 -4.55 -14.13
C ARG A 54 -3.60 -4.77 -15.14
N PRO A 55 -4.72 -4.04 -15.01
CA PRO A 55 -5.85 -4.23 -15.88
C PRO A 55 -5.55 -3.75 -17.30
N HIS A 56 -6.06 -4.45 -18.30
CA HIS A 56 -5.86 -4.12 -19.72
C HIS A 56 -6.41 -2.73 -20.12
N ASN A 57 -7.40 -2.21 -19.37
CA ASN A 57 -8.03 -0.93 -19.64
C ASN A 57 -8.10 -0.05 -18.37
N LEU A 58 -6.99 0.59 -18.04
CA LEU A 58 -6.88 1.50 -16.90
C LEU A 58 -7.87 2.68 -16.96
N ALA A 59 -8.18 3.19 -18.15
CA ALA A 59 -9.12 4.29 -18.31
C ALA A 59 -10.54 3.90 -17.85
N ALA A 60 -10.98 2.69 -18.15
CA ALA A 60 -12.27 2.17 -17.69
C ALA A 60 -12.30 1.98 -16.16
N VAL A 61 -11.22 1.42 -15.59
CA VAL A 61 -11.09 1.26 -14.13
C VAL A 61 -11.15 2.61 -13.42
N ALA A 62 -10.38 3.59 -13.89
CA ALA A 62 -10.35 4.92 -13.31
C ALA A 62 -11.71 5.63 -13.42
N HIS A 63 -12.40 5.45 -14.54
CA HIS A 63 -13.75 5.99 -14.75
C HIS A 63 -14.74 5.41 -13.73
N GLU A 64 -14.75 4.08 -13.54
CA GLU A 64 -15.65 3.42 -12.60
C GLU A 64 -15.34 3.78 -11.14
N LEU A 65 -14.06 3.91 -10.78
CA LEU A 65 -13.64 4.38 -9.46
C LEU A 65 -13.78 5.90 -9.28
N GLY A 66 -14.02 6.64 -10.37
CA GLY A 66 -14.14 8.09 -10.38
C GLY A 66 -12.86 8.81 -9.96
N VAL A 67 -11.71 8.35 -10.47
CA VAL A 67 -10.38 8.92 -10.20
C VAL A 67 -9.67 9.40 -11.48
N ALA A 68 -8.73 10.31 -11.32
CA ALA A 68 -7.88 10.81 -12.40
C ALA A 68 -6.57 10.02 -12.53
N THR A 69 -6.10 9.43 -11.42
CA THR A 69 -4.83 8.70 -11.38
C THR A 69 -4.99 7.33 -10.74
N ILE A 70 -4.16 6.40 -11.19
CA ILE A 70 -4.06 5.05 -10.65
C ILE A 70 -2.62 4.81 -10.19
N LEU A 71 -2.48 4.23 -9.00
CA LEU A 71 -1.23 3.67 -8.51
C LEU A 71 -1.22 2.17 -8.73
N GLU A 72 -0.24 1.71 -9.48
CA GLU A 72 0.09 0.30 -9.63
C GLU A 72 1.41 0.00 -8.92
N GLY A 73 1.58 -1.24 -8.52
CA GLY A 73 2.84 -1.67 -7.95
C GLY A 73 3.03 -3.17 -7.97
N ALA A 74 4.27 -3.58 -7.77
CA ALA A 74 4.67 -4.95 -7.64
C ALA A 74 5.73 -5.10 -6.55
N VAL A 75 5.60 -6.14 -5.74
CA VAL A 75 6.52 -6.44 -4.65
C VAL A 75 7.14 -7.81 -4.86
N GLN A 76 8.45 -7.90 -4.69
CA GLN A 76 9.21 -9.12 -4.74
C GLN A 76 10.02 -9.25 -3.46
N ASN A 77 9.79 -10.31 -2.70
CA ASN A 77 10.67 -10.73 -1.62
C ASN A 77 11.73 -11.71 -2.17
N ALA A 78 12.99 -11.41 -1.91
CA ALA A 78 14.16 -12.20 -2.29
C ALA A 78 15.04 -12.50 -1.06
N GLY A 79 14.43 -13.00 0.02
CA GLY A 79 15.12 -13.37 1.25
C GLY A 79 15.21 -12.21 2.23
N ASP A 80 16.39 -11.59 2.32
CA ASP A 80 16.64 -10.43 3.18
C ASP A 80 16.31 -9.09 2.51
N LYS A 81 15.95 -9.12 1.22
CA LYS A 81 15.62 -7.92 0.42
C LYS A 81 14.21 -7.96 -0.12
N VAL A 82 13.58 -6.79 -0.09
CA VAL A 82 12.31 -6.50 -0.73
C VAL A 82 12.54 -5.50 -1.85
N ARG A 83 12.08 -5.86 -3.05
CA ARG A 83 12.00 -4.94 -4.17
C ARG A 83 10.56 -4.52 -4.39
N ALA A 84 10.28 -3.24 -4.31
CA ALA A 84 8.98 -2.67 -4.63
C ALA A 84 9.11 -1.76 -5.87
N ASN A 85 8.34 -2.04 -6.91
CA ASN A 85 8.20 -1.15 -8.06
C ASN A 85 6.84 -0.49 -7.95
N VAL A 86 6.80 0.84 -8.00
CA VAL A 86 5.55 1.60 -7.88
C VAL A 86 5.49 2.65 -8.97
N GLN A 87 4.33 2.81 -9.60
CA GLN A 87 4.09 3.79 -10.65
C GLN A 87 2.74 4.47 -10.50
N LEU A 88 2.74 5.78 -10.72
CA LEU A 88 1.56 6.63 -10.73
C LEU A 88 1.24 7.02 -12.18
N ILE A 89 0.03 6.72 -12.62
CA ILE A 89 -0.40 6.85 -14.01
C ILE A 89 -1.57 7.84 -14.09
N ASP A 90 -1.52 8.80 -15.04
CA ASP A 90 -2.70 9.56 -15.44
C ASP A 90 -3.60 8.67 -16.29
N ALA A 91 -4.76 8.31 -15.76
CA ALA A 91 -5.62 7.30 -16.38
C ALA A 91 -6.37 7.80 -17.64
N ARG A 92 -6.39 9.12 -17.88
CA ARG A 92 -7.01 9.70 -19.09
C ARG A 92 -6.09 9.58 -20.29
N THR A 93 -4.78 9.72 -20.05
CA THR A 93 -3.75 9.78 -21.10
C THR A 93 -2.88 8.53 -21.16
N GLY A 94 -2.92 7.68 -20.13
CA GLY A 94 -2.00 6.55 -19.96
C GLY A 94 -0.56 6.98 -19.64
N ARG A 95 -0.33 8.26 -19.39
CA ARG A 95 1.03 8.78 -19.13
C ARG A 95 1.44 8.47 -17.71
N GLN A 96 2.62 7.86 -17.56
CA GLN A 96 3.29 7.73 -16.26
C GLN A 96 3.69 9.13 -15.74
N LEU A 97 3.12 9.52 -14.59
CA LEU A 97 3.43 10.77 -13.91
C LEU A 97 4.67 10.65 -13.04
N TRP A 98 4.88 9.47 -12.47
CA TRP A 98 6.00 9.15 -11.58
C TRP A 98 6.16 7.63 -11.52
N ALA A 99 7.39 7.14 -11.36
CA ALA A 99 7.66 5.76 -10.97
C ALA A 99 9.01 5.65 -10.31
N THR A 100 9.10 4.77 -9.31
CA THR A 100 10.33 4.49 -8.57
C THR A 100 10.42 3.00 -8.27
N SER A 101 11.65 2.50 -8.25
CA SER A 101 11.99 1.17 -7.76
C SER A 101 12.75 1.29 -6.45
N TYR A 102 12.26 0.62 -5.43
CA TYR A 102 12.86 0.56 -4.11
C TYR A 102 13.48 -0.81 -3.93
N ASP A 103 14.79 -0.85 -3.72
CA ASP A 103 15.50 -2.03 -3.24
C ASP A 103 15.88 -1.73 -1.79
N ARG A 104 15.26 -2.47 -0.86
CA ARG A 104 15.43 -2.27 0.58
C ARG A 104 15.67 -3.61 1.24
N GLU A 105 16.48 -3.60 2.29
CA GLU A 105 16.47 -4.70 3.23
C GLU A 105 15.08 -4.79 3.87
N LEU A 106 14.63 -6.00 4.21
CA LEU A 106 13.33 -6.21 4.85
C LEU A 106 13.16 -5.32 6.09
N LYS A 107 14.26 -5.04 6.80
CA LYS A 107 14.30 -4.14 7.97
C LYS A 107 13.96 -2.68 7.70
N ASP A 108 14.10 -2.24 6.47
CA ASP A 108 13.87 -0.85 6.06
C ASP A 108 12.62 -0.71 5.17
N VAL A 109 11.82 -1.77 5.02
CA VAL A 109 10.70 -1.80 4.07
C VAL A 109 9.60 -0.79 4.44
N PHE A 110 9.38 -0.50 5.73
CA PHE A 110 8.43 0.52 6.18
C PHE A 110 8.75 1.93 5.65
N ARG A 111 10.02 2.21 5.32
CA ARG A 111 10.41 3.51 4.73
C ARG A 111 9.85 3.69 3.32
N VAL A 112 9.65 2.59 2.59
CA VAL A 112 9.09 2.62 1.24
C VAL A 112 7.72 3.27 1.23
N GLU A 113 6.86 2.97 2.20
CA GLU A 113 5.50 3.51 2.23
C GLU A 113 5.47 5.01 2.53
N ASN A 114 6.36 5.48 3.41
CA ASN A 114 6.53 6.91 3.69
C ASN A 114 6.98 7.65 2.43
N GLU A 115 8.08 7.17 1.83
CA GLU A 115 8.68 7.75 0.63
C GLU A 115 7.66 7.78 -0.52
N VAL A 116 6.97 6.66 -0.77
CA VAL A 116 5.95 6.55 -1.83
C VAL A 116 4.79 7.54 -1.59
N ALA A 117 4.24 7.61 -0.37
CA ALA A 117 3.10 8.48 -0.11
C ALA A 117 3.46 9.97 -0.24
N GLU A 118 4.65 10.36 0.23
CA GLU A 118 5.16 11.73 0.07
C GLU A 118 5.42 12.07 -1.41
N GLU A 119 6.12 11.20 -2.14
CA GLU A 119 6.44 11.41 -3.56
C GLU A 119 5.18 11.47 -4.43
N ILE A 120 4.17 10.64 -4.15
CA ILE A 120 2.87 10.71 -4.83
C ILE A 120 2.15 12.03 -4.53
N ALA A 121 2.11 12.45 -3.26
CA ALA A 121 1.48 13.71 -2.88
C ALA A 121 2.15 14.89 -3.60
N GLN A 122 3.48 14.88 -3.73
CA GLN A 122 4.23 15.87 -4.50
C GLN A 122 3.96 15.79 -6.00
N ALA A 123 3.96 14.59 -6.59
CA ALA A 123 3.68 14.37 -8.02
C ALA A 123 2.28 14.86 -8.42
N LEU A 124 1.30 14.68 -7.53
CA LEU A 124 -0.07 15.18 -7.67
C LEU A 124 -0.23 16.65 -7.26
N LYS A 125 0.85 17.30 -6.82
CA LYS A 125 0.88 18.69 -6.33
C LYS A 125 -0.19 18.93 -5.25
N ALA A 126 -0.37 17.97 -4.35
CA ALA A 126 -1.26 18.09 -3.21
C ALA A 126 -0.71 19.13 -2.23
N ASN A 127 -1.59 19.94 -1.67
CA ASN A 127 -1.23 20.86 -0.59
C ASN A 127 -1.15 20.08 0.72
N LEU A 128 0.04 20.02 1.30
CA LEU A 128 0.28 19.33 2.58
C LEU A 128 0.44 20.36 3.70
N SER A 129 -0.36 20.23 4.76
CA SER A 129 -0.13 20.95 6.01
C SER A 129 1.12 20.40 6.72
N PRO A 130 1.75 21.18 7.62
CA PRO A 130 2.88 20.70 8.42
C PRO A 130 2.57 19.42 9.21
N ARG A 131 1.31 19.27 9.65
CA ARG A 131 0.86 18.06 10.36
C ARG A 131 0.80 16.85 9.43
N GLU A 132 0.26 17.01 8.22
CA GLU A 132 0.21 15.92 7.23
C GLU A 132 1.62 15.49 6.83
N LEU A 133 2.53 16.43 6.59
CA LEU A 133 3.96 16.15 6.34
C LEU A 133 4.58 15.33 7.47
N HIS A 134 4.35 15.72 8.72
CA HIS A 134 4.88 14.98 9.86
C HIS A 134 4.33 13.55 9.96
N VAL A 135 3.03 13.36 9.72
CA VAL A 135 2.41 12.02 9.75
C VAL A 135 2.89 11.13 8.60
N LEU A 136 3.08 11.69 7.40
CA LEU A 136 3.62 10.95 6.26
C LEU A 136 5.06 10.47 6.53
N ALA A 137 5.89 11.36 7.11
CA ALA A 137 7.28 11.07 7.44
C ALA A 137 7.45 10.08 8.61
N THR A 138 6.42 9.92 9.44
CA THR A 138 6.48 9.04 10.62
C THR A 138 6.09 7.61 10.23
N GLY A 139 6.98 6.65 10.50
CA GLY A 139 6.69 5.22 10.39
C GLY A 139 5.87 4.71 11.56
N ARG A 140 5.17 3.57 11.39
CA ARG A 140 4.40 2.94 12.48
C ARG A 140 5.28 2.47 13.64
N THR A 141 6.46 1.96 13.32
CA THR A 141 7.48 1.45 14.23
C THR A 141 8.85 1.61 13.58
N GLN A 142 9.92 1.48 14.36
CA GLN A 142 11.29 1.30 13.87
C GLN A 142 11.80 -0.14 14.02
N ASN A 143 10.97 -1.05 14.57
CA ASN A 143 11.28 -2.45 14.76
C ASN A 143 10.75 -3.29 13.58
N THR A 144 11.64 -4.04 12.94
CA THR A 144 11.34 -4.83 11.74
C THR A 144 10.39 -5.98 12.04
N GLU A 145 10.65 -6.71 13.11
CA GLU A 145 9.87 -7.87 13.51
C GLU A 145 8.45 -7.43 13.94
N ALA A 146 8.35 -6.26 14.57
CA ALA A 146 7.06 -5.64 14.86
C ALA A 146 6.31 -5.31 13.56
N TYR A 147 7.02 -4.76 12.57
CA TYR A 147 6.45 -4.38 11.29
C TYR A 147 5.99 -5.58 10.45
N ASP A 148 6.81 -6.63 10.36
CA ASP A 148 6.47 -7.88 9.67
C ASP A 148 5.21 -8.52 10.28
N SER A 149 5.20 -8.63 11.61
CA SER A 149 4.06 -9.15 12.36
C SER A 149 2.81 -8.31 12.11
N PHE A 150 2.94 -6.98 12.10
CA PHE A 150 1.84 -6.10 11.79
C PHE A 150 1.28 -6.32 10.37
N LEU A 151 2.14 -6.45 9.36
CA LEU A 151 1.67 -6.71 7.98
C LEU A 151 0.95 -8.06 7.85
N ARG A 152 1.45 -9.10 8.53
CA ARG A 152 0.76 -10.41 8.60
C ARG A 152 -0.59 -10.30 9.28
N ALA A 153 -0.68 -9.55 10.37
CA ALA A 153 -1.93 -9.32 11.07
C ALA A 153 -2.97 -8.62 10.18
N GLN A 154 -2.55 -7.58 9.45
CA GLN A 154 -3.41 -6.86 8.50
C GLN A 154 -3.90 -7.78 7.38
N TYR A 155 -3.03 -8.63 6.86
CA TYR A 155 -3.41 -9.61 5.84
C TYR A 155 -4.48 -10.57 6.37
N GLU A 156 -4.23 -11.25 7.49
CA GLU A 156 -5.20 -12.18 8.08
C GLU A 156 -6.53 -11.48 8.42
N PHE A 157 -6.47 -10.23 8.88
CA PHE A 157 -7.66 -9.43 9.16
C PHE A 157 -8.50 -9.19 7.89
N HIS A 158 -7.88 -8.78 6.77
CA HIS A 158 -8.63 -8.59 5.52
C HIS A 158 -9.19 -9.91 4.95
N GLN A 159 -8.47 -11.02 5.14
CA GLN A 159 -8.97 -12.34 4.78
C GLN A 159 -10.21 -12.69 5.61
N ALA A 160 -10.19 -12.38 6.92
CA ALA A 160 -11.32 -12.58 7.83
C ALA A 160 -12.53 -11.71 7.48
N GLU A 161 -12.31 -10.44 7.08
CA GLU A 161 -13.38 -9.55 6.61
C GLU A 161 -14.08 -10.11 5.37
N SER A 162 -13.32 -10.76 4.49
CA SER A 162 -13.84 -11.36 3.26
C SER A 162 -14.56 -12.69 3.49
N SER A 163 -14.08 -13.51 4.44
CA SER A 163 -14.65 -14.83 4.73
C SER A 163 -15.81 -14.80 5.74
N LEU A 164 -15.92 -13.73 6.55
CA LEU A 164 -16.80 -13.61 7.72
C LEU A 164 -16.61 -14.74 8.76
N ALA A 165 -15.46 -15.42 8.77
CA ALA A 165 -15.18 -16.53 9.69
C ALA A 165 -14.48 -16.03 10.96
N ALA A 166 -15.08 -16.32 12.12
CA ALA A 166 -14.53 -15.94 13.43
C ALA A 166 -13.08 -16.46 13.67
N ALA A 167 -12.76 -17.66 13.19
CA ALA A 167 -11.45 -18.28 13.34
C ALA A 167 -10.31 -17.55 12.59
N ASP A 168 -10.63 -16.74 11.58
CA ASP A 168 -9.62 -15.97 10.84
C ASP A 168 -9.20 -14.71 11.62
N TYR A 169 -10.08 -14.15 12.46
CA TYR A 169 -9.73 -13.06 13.37
C TYR A 169 -8.75 -13.48 14.47
N ASP A 170 -8.80 -14.74 14.91
CA ASP A 170 -7.85 -15.28 15.91
C ASP A 170 -6.41 -15.27 15.37
N ARG A 171 -6.21 -15.56 14.08
CA ARG A 171 -4.88 -15.49 13.45
C ARG A 171 -4.35 -14.06 13.40
N ALA A 172 -5.21 -13.10 13.06
CA ALA A 172 -4.84 -11.69 13.07
C ALA A 172 -4.44 -11.21 14.48
N ASP A 173 -5.20 -11.59 15.52
CA ASP A 173 -4.89 -11.23 16.92
C ASP A 173 -3.51 -11.75 17.37
N VAL A 174 -3.16 -12.99 17.02
CA VAL A 174 -1.82 -13.56 17.32
C VAL A 174 -0.71 -12.66 16.76
N PHE A 175 -0.82 -12.28 15.49
CA PHE A 175 0.19 -11.43 14.86
C PHE A 175 0.20 -10.00 15.40
N TYR A 176 -0.95 -9.41 15.76
CA TYR A 176 -0.98 -8.10 16.41
C TYR A 176 -0.27 -8.12 17.77
N ARG A 177 -0.46 -9.18 18.57
CA ARG A 177 0.23 -9.32 19.85
C ARG A 177 1.74 -9.48 19.67
N GLN A 178 2.18 -10.22 18.65
CA GLN A 178 3.60 -10.31 18.30
C GLN A 178 4.16 -8.94 17.90
N ALA A 179 3.42 -8.18 17.09
CA ALA A 179 3.83 -6.83 16.71
C ALA A 179 4.06 -5.94 17.94
N LEU A 180 3.10 -5.91 18.87
CA LEU A 180 3.22 -5.15 20.10
C LEU A 180 4.34 -5.63 21.03
N ALA A 181 4.59 -6.94 21.09
CA ALA A 181 5.66 -7.51 21.91
C ALA A 181 7.07 -7.21 21.36
N HIS A 182 7.20 -6.99 20.05
CA HIS A 182 8.45 -6.57 19.44
C HIS A 182 8.70 -5.06 19.57
N ASP A 183 7.64 -4.24 19.71
CA ASP A 183 7.70 -2.78 19.75
C ASP A 183 7.77 -2.17 21.17
N SER A 184 7.94 -3.02 22.19
CA SER A 184 7.98 -2.66 23.61
C SER A 184 9.37 -2.38 24.18
#